data_AF-A0A077XUU4-F1
#
_entry.id   AF-A0A077XUU4-F1
#
_cell.length_a   1.000
_cell.length_b   1.000
_cell.length_c   1.000
_cell.angle_alpha   90.00
_cell.angle_beta   90.00
_cell.angle_gamma   90.00
#
_symmetry.space_group_name_H-M   'P 1'
#
loop_
_entity.id
_entity.type
_entity.pdbx_description
1 polymer ?
#
loop_
_entity_poly.entity_id
_entity_poly.type
_entity_poly.pdbx_seq_one_letter_code
_entity_poly.pdbx_strand_id
1 'polypeptide(L)'
;MNPFHILTTMEIGAEFSESESCVQNFPKTLQFPFPEKYRKWVTQFKTIEISGDFILFNSVEAVNENKEFATEEFWVFAGTGQGDRWLFDKKGMVFFYDHNYDEGFESMGINFEQSVQMAFLLRDLEARMDEQGRTSEKTKVQFTTVFNQIHHQLSEKYPFQI
;
A
#
# COMPACT_ATOMS: atom_id res chain seq x y z
N MET A 1 17.70 -14.86 -12.74
CA MET A 1 16.62 -14.07 -12.13
C MET A 1 16.64 -14.30 -10.64
N ASN A 2 16.70 -13.23 -9.86
CA ASN A 2 16.63 -13.32 -8.41
C ASN A 2 15.21 -13.76 -7.99
N PRO A 3 15.05 -14.52 -6.89
CA PRO A 3 13.73 -14.83 -6.36
C PRO A 3 12.99 -13.55 -5.96
N PHE A 4 11.66 -13.59 -5.93
CA PHE A 4 10.88 -12.56 -5.27
C PHE A 4 11.12 -12.63 -3.76
N HIS A 5 11.17 -11.48 -3.10
CA HIS A 5 11.46 -11.36 -1.67
C HIS A 5 10.47 -10.40 -1.02
N ILE A 6 9.88 -10.81 0.10
CA ILE A 6 9.02 -9.93 0.90
C ILE A 6 9.93 -9.13 1.83
N LEU A 7 9.99 -7.81 1.63
CA LEU A 7 10.75 -6.94 2.50
C LEU A 7 10.26 -7.04 3.95
N THR A 8 11.19 -7.11 4.88
CA THR A 8 10.94 -6.94 6.30
C THR A 8 10.59 -5.48 6.60
N THR A 9 9.99 -5.23 7.75
CA THR A 9 9.72 -3.84 8.18
C THR A 9 10.99 -3.01 8.42
N MET A 10 12.13 -3.67 8.62
CA MET A 10 13.43 -2.99 8.72
C MET A 10 13.91 -2.54 7.34
N GLU A 11 13.84 -3.41 6.33
CA GLU A 11 14.18 -3.09 4.94
C GLU A 11 13.27 -1.99 4.39
N ILE A 12 11.96 -2.06 4.63
CA ILE A 12 11.01 -0.99 4.26
C ILE A 12 11.38 0.34 4.92
N GLY A 13 11.75 0.33 6.20
CA GLY A 13 12.19 1.53 6.89
C GLY A 13 13.45 2.15 6.30
N ALA A 14 14.37 1.31 5.78
CA ALA A 14 15.56 1.78 5.08
C ALA A 14 15.21 2.44 3.74
N GLU A 15 14.33 1.82 2.93
CA GLU A 15 13.82 2.40 1.68
C GLU A 15 13.22 3.80 1.90
N PHE A 16 12.45 3.98 2.97
CA PHE A 16 11.88 5.29 3.31
C PHE A 16 12.92 6.30 3.80
N SER A 17 13.99 5.85 4.44
CA SER A 17 15.05 6.73 4.94
C SER A 17 15.95 7.28 3.82
N GLU A 18 16.01 6.60 2.69
CA GLU A 18 16.72 7.07 1.49
C GLU A 18 15.93 8.15 0.73
N SER A 19 14.63 8.28 0.99
CA SER A 19 13.80 9.35 0.43
C SER A 19 14.07 10.71 1.08
N GLU A 20 13.74 11.82 0.38
CA GLU A 20 13.89 13.16 0.96
C GLU A 20 13.10 13.29 2.27
N SER A 21 13.82 13.37 3.40
CA SER A 21 13.19 13.46 4.71
C SER A 21 12.39 14.75 4.85
N CYS A 22 11.12 14.64 5.24
CA CYS A 22 10.29 15.79 5.56
C CYS A 22 9.44 15.43 6.77
N VAL A 23 9.78 15.99 7.94
CA VAL A 23 9.01 15.73 9.16
C VAL A 23 7.69 16.47 9.08
N GLN A 24 6.61 15.72 8.92
CA GLN A 24 5.25 16.25 8.86
C GLN A 24 4.40 15.45 9.85
N ASN A 25 3.83 16.12 10.84
CA ASN A 25 3.04 15.45 11.88
C ASN A 25 1.55 15.55 11.59
N PHE A 26 0.79 14.55 12.04
CA PHE A 26 -0.67 14.65 12.08
C PHE A 26 -1.14 15.80 12.97
N PRO A 27 -2.29 16.44 12.67
CA PRO A 27 -2.94 17.40 13.55
C PRO A 27 -3.19 16.80 14.94
N LYS A 28 -2.88 17.55 16.00
CA LYS A 28 -3.09 17.09 17.39
C LYS A 28 -4.55 16.79 17.73
N THR A 29 -5.48 17.36 16.98
CA THR A 29 -6.93 17.17 17.14
C THR A 29 -7.43 15.86 16.53
N LEU A 30 -6.61 15.18 15.73
CA LEU A 30 -6.99 13.96 15.04
C LEU A 30 -6.98 12.77 16.01
N GLN A 31 -8.14 12.16 16.21
CA GLN A 31 -8.32 11.08 17.20
C GLN A 31 -8.38 9.67 16.59
N PHE A 32 -8.00 9.51 15.32
CA PHE A 32 -8.01 8.19 14.68
C PHE A 32 -6.94 7.26 15.30
N PRO A 33 -7.29 6.00 15.66
CA PRO A 33 -6.36 5.06 16.30
C PRO A 33 -5.41 4.43 15.26
N PHE A 34 -4.43 5.21 14.82
CA PHE A 34 -3.46 4.77 13.82
C PHE A 34 -2.63 3.56 14.27
N PRO A 35 -2.33 2.61 13.36
CA PRO A 35 -1.23 1.67 13.56
C PRO A 35 0.07 2.43 13.86
N GLU A 36 0.86 1.95 14.83
CA GLU A 36 2.07 2.64 15.29
C GLU A 36 3.07 2.85 14.13
N LYS A 37 3.30 1.80 13.32
CA LYS A 37 4.21 1.88 12.17
C LYS A 37 3.73 2.82 11.09
N TYR A 38 2.41 2.89 10.83
CA TYR A 38 1.85 3.87 9.90
C TYR A 38 2.23 5.29 10.33
N ARG A 39 1.93 5.65 11.59
CA ARG A 39 2.28 6.96 12.13
C ARG A 39 3.77 7.25 12.03
N LYS A 40 4.61 6.27 12.34
CA LYS A 40 6.07 6.43 12.28
C LYS A 40 6.57 6.68 10.86
N TRP A 41 6.09 5.94 9.86
CA TRP A 41 6.61 6.02 8.50
C TRP A 41 6.12 7.26 7.76
N VAL A 42 4.80 7.50 7.70
CA VAL A 42 4.23 8.57 6.85
C VAL A 42 4.50 9.99 7.36
N THR A 43 5.13 10.12 8.53
CA THR A 43 5.57 11.40 9.09
C THR A 43 7.02 11.72 8.75
N GLN A 44 7.74 10.82 8.06
CA GLN A 44 9.18 10.95 7.79
C GLN A 44 9.51 11.26 6.32
N PHE A 45 8.56 11.07 5.41
CA PHE A 45 8.75 11.24 3.97
C PHE A 45 7.67 12.12 3.33
N LYS A 46 7.90 12.53 2.08
CA LYS A 46 6.86 13.04 1.18
C LYS A 46 6.09 11.88 0.55
N THR A 47 4.85 12.09 0.11
CA THR A 47 4.06 11.08 -0.63
C THR A 47 4.92 10.41 -1.70
N ILE A 48 4.92 9.07 -1.71
CA ILE A 48 5.75 8.25 -2.60
C ILE A 48 4.89 7.29 -3.39
N GLU A 49 5.22 7.12 -4.67
CA GLU A 49 4.75 6.00 -5.48
C GLU A 49 5.67 4.81 -5.25
N ILE A 50 5.13 3.72 -4.69
CA ILE A 50 5.90 2.50 -4.43
C ILE A 50 5.80 1.57 -5.64
N SER A 51 4.59 1.42 -6.18
CA SER A 51 4.27 0.67 -7.40
C SER A 51 3.16 1.41 -8.16
N GLY A 52 2.87 1.01 -9.40
CA GLY A 52 1.89 1.70 -10.26
C GLY A 52 0.50 1.82 -9.62
N ASP A 53 0.10 0.83 -8.83
CA ASP A 53 -1.20 0.81 -8.14
C ASP A 53 -1.14 1.24 -6.66
N PHE A 54 -0.02 1.82 -6.21
CA PHE A 54 0.19 2.13 -4.80
C PHE A 54 1.03 3.40 -4.55
N ILE A 55 0.32 4.51 -4.36
CA ILE A 55 0.87 5.80 -3.94
C ILE A 55 0.61 5.97 -2.44
N LEU A 56 1.65 5.80 -1.62
CA LEU A 56 1.58 5.95 -0.18
C LEU A 56 1.65 7.42 0.21
N PHE A 57 0.57 7.92 0.81
CA PHE A 57 0.45 9.31 1.22
C PHE A 57 1.31 9.62 2.45
N ASN A 58 1.94 10.80 2.45
CA ASN A 58 2.46 11.35 3.69
C ASN A 58 1.32 11.77 4.62
N SER A 59 1.65 12.14 5.86
CA SER A 59 0.65 12.52 6.86
C SER A 59 -0.23 13.70 6.45
N VAL A 60 0.30 14.69 5.71
CA VAL A 60 -0.46 15.88 5.29
C VAL A 60 -1.46 15.54 4.21
N GLU A 61 -1.01 14.81 3.19
CA GLU A 61 -1.83 14.37 2.07
C GLU A 61 -2.94 13.44 2.55
N ALA A 62 -2.60 12.46 3.39
CA ALA A 62 -3.59 11.57 4.01
C ALA A 62 -4.66 12.36 4.79
N VAL A 63 -4.27 13.41 5.52
CA VAL A 63 -5.24 14.25 6.25
C VAL A 63 -6.16 15.00 5.29
N ASN A 64 -5.67 15.47 4.15
CA ASN A 64 -6.49 16.18 3.17
C ASN A 64 -7.45 15.22 2.46
N GLU A 65 -6.95 14.08 2.01
CA GLU A 65 -7.75 12.99 1.42
C GLU A 65 -8.90 12.58 2.35
N ASN A 66 -8.66 12.44 3.65
CA ASN A 66 -9.72 12.05 4.60
C ASN A 66 -10.72 13.18 4.91
N LYS A 67 -10.37 14.46 4.69
CA LYS A 67 -11.36 15.56 4.78
C LYS A 67 -12.34 15.51 3.62
N GLU A 68 -11.86 15.15 2.44
CA GLU A 68 -12.67 15.08 1.21
C GLU A 68 -13.49 13.80 1.17
N PHE A 69 -12.88 12.66 1.51
CA PHE A 69 -13.53 11.35 1.50
C PHE A 69 -14.52 11.14 2.67
N ALA A 70 -14.29 11.83 3.79
CA ALA A 70 -15.25 12.01 4.91
C ALA A 70 -15.88 10.72 5.49
N THR A 71 -15.09 9.67 5.70
CA THR A 71 -15.51 8.44 6.41
C THR A 71 -15.01 8.44 7.84
N GLU A 72 -15.89 8.14 8.81
CA GLU A 72 -15.51 8.10 10.23
C GLU A 72 -14.91 6.75 10.67
N GLU A 73 -15.16 5.68 9.92
CA GLU A 73 -14.74 4.31 10.27
C GLU A 73 -13.44 3.88 9.59
N PHE A 74 -13.09 4.53 8.48
CA PHE A 74 -11.93 4.20 7.67
C PHE A 74 -11.03 5.41 7.50
N TRP A 75 -9.74 5.12 7.35
CA TRP A 75 -8.71 6.11 7.08
C TRP A 75 -8.04 5.81 5.74
N VAL A 76 -8.16 6.75 4.79
CA VAL A 76 -7.45 6.71 3.51
C VAL A 76 -5.96 6.94 3.75
N PHE A 77 -5.12 6.04 3.25
CA PHE A 77 -3.67 6.12 3.45
C PHE A 77 -2.84 5.99 2.18
N ALA A 78 -3.44 5.47 1.11
CA ALA A 78 -2.82 5.41 -0.20
C ALA A 78 -3.89 5.50 -1.31
N GLY A 79 -3.46 5.73 -2.54
CA GLY A 79 -4.31 5.70 -3.72
C GLY A 79 -3.58 5.16 -4.94
N THR A 80 -4.30 5.04 -6.06
CA THR A 80 -3.76 4.55 -7.34
C THR A 80 -3.42 5.68 -8.31
N GLY A 81 -3.71 6.94 -7.93
CA GLY A 81 -3.62 8.09 -8.82
C GLY A 81 -4.80 8.22 -9.80
N GLN A 82 -5.73 7.25 -9.84
CA GLN A 82 -6.89 7.24 -10.75
C GLN A 82 -8.24 7.39 -10.06
N GLY A 83 -8.25 7.62 -8.74
CA GLY A 83 -9.49 7.75 -7.95
C GLY A 83 -9.65 6.66 -6.91
N ASP A 84 -9.09 5.48 -7.14
CA ASP A 84 -9.20 4.38 -6.18
C ASP A 84 -8.37 4.66 -4.93
N ARG A 85 -8.83 4.11 -3.80
CA ARG A 85 -8.26 4.37 -2.48
C ARG A 85 -7.95 3.08 -1.74
N TRP A 86 -6.83 3.09 -1.04
CA TRP A 86 -6.49 2.12 -0.02
C TRP A 86 -6.80 2.73 1.35
N LEU A 87 -7.54 1.98 2.16
CA LEU A 87 -8.00 2.41 3.47
C LEU A 87 -7.65 1.39 4.54
N PHE A 88 -7.61 1.81 5.80
CA PHE A 88 -7.71 0.88 6.91
C PHE A 88 -8.79 1.28 7.90
N ASP A 89 -9.42 0.28 8.53
CA ASP A 89 -10.38 0.50 9.61
C ASP A 89 -9.68 0.85 10.94
N LYS A 90 -10.48 1.16 11.97
CA LYS A 90 -9.96 1.41 13.34
C LYS A 90 -9.23 0.22 13.97
N LYS A 91 -9.34 -0.99 13.40
CA LYS A 91 -8.61 -2.20 13.83
C LYS A 91 -7.31 -2.40 13.05
N GLY A 92 -7.03 -1.57 12.05
CA GLY A 92 -5.86 -1.64 11.19
C GLY A 92 -5.97 -2.64 10.05
N MET A 93 -7.16 -3.14 9.74
CA MET A 93 -7.39 -4.01 8.58
C MET A 93 -7.53 -3.18 7.32
N VAL A 94 -6.88 -3.60 6.24
CA VAL A 94 -6.82 -2.88 4.97
C VAL A 94 -7.98 -3.26 4.07
N PHE A 95 -8.49 -2.23 3.38
CA PHE A 95 -9.56 -2.29 2.41
C PHE A 95 -9.16 -1.56 1.13
N PHE A 96 -9.79 -1.97 0.03
CA PHE A 96 -9.73 -1.27 -1.25
C PHE A 96 -11.09 -0.66 -1.59
N TYR A 97 -11.07 0.53 -2.18
CA TYR A 97 -12.22 1.23 -2.70
C TYR A 97 -11.98 1.54 -4.18
N ASP A 98 -12.80 0.93 -5.05
CA ASP A 98 -12.83 1.22 -6.47
C ASP A 98 -13.72 2.45 -6.71
N HIS A 99 -13.17 3.50 -7.32
CA HIS A 99 -13.93 4.73 -7.55
C HIS A 99 -14.94 4.61 -8.69
N ASN A 100 -14.69 3.70 -9.64
CA ASN A 100 -15.57 3.47 -10.79
C ASN A 100 -16.76 2.58 -10.46
N TYR A 101 -16.62 1.75 -9.42
CA TYR A 101 -17.64 0.82 -8.97
C TYR A 101 -18.02 1.13 -7.52
N ASP A 102 -19.22 1.71 -7.32
CA ASP A 102 -19.76 2.09 -6.00
C ASP A 102 -20.20 0.86 -5.16
N GLU A 103 -19.38 -0.20 -5.14
CA GLU A 103 -19.64 -1.47 -4.43
C GLU A 103 -19.13 -1.47 -2.98
N GLY A 104 -18.58 -0.34 -2.52
CA GLY A 104 -18.13 -0.13 -1.15
C GLY A 104 -16.67 -0.53 -0.92
N PHE A 105 -16.35 -0.97 0.30
CA PHE A 105 -14.98 -1.27 0.72
C PHE A 105 -14.72 -2.77 0.78
N GLU A 106 -13.78 -3.26 -0.03
CA GLU A 106 -13.42 -4.67 -0.08
C GLU A 106 -12.27 -5.00 0.88
N SER A 107 -12.46 -5.99 1.76
CA SER A 107 -11.43 -6.36 2.73
C SER A 107 -10.33 -7.22 2.11
N MET A 108 -9.10 -6.72 2.18
CA MET A 108 -7.90 -7.39 1.68
C MET A 108 -7.40 -8.52 2.61
N GLY A 109 -7.88 -8.57 3.86
CA GLY A 109 -7.42 -9.55 4.85
C GLY A 109 -5.99 -9.33 5.34
N ILE A 110 -5.42 -8.16 5.08
CA ILE A 110 -4.06 -7.77 5.47
C ILE A 110 -4.09 -6.51 6.34
N ASN A 111 -3.02 -6.27 7.09
CA ASN A 111 -2.81 -5.02 7.81
C ASN A 111 -1.99 -4.01 6.99
N PHE A 112 -1.79 -2.81 7.55
CA PHE A 112 -1.02 -1.75 6.90
C PHE A 112 0.39 -2.21 6.48
N GLU A 113 1.16 -2.87 7.35
CA GLU A 113 2.53 -3.26 7.02
C GLU A 113 2.58 -4.28 5.89
N GLN A 114 1.67 -5.24 5.91
CA GLN A 114 1.50 -6.21 4.85
C GLN A 114 1.08 -5.56 3.52
N SER A 115 0.28 -4.49 3.54
CA SER A 115 -0.05 -3.73 2.32
C SER A 115 1.16 -3.00 1.73
N VAL A 116 2.06 -2.50 2.58
CA VAL A 116 3.31 -1.89 2.12
C VAL A 116 4.26 -2.97 1.58
N GLN A 117 4.36 -4.12 2.24
CA GLN A 117 5.10 -5.28 1.71
C GLN A 117 4.59 -5.72 0.34
N MET A 118 3.28 -5.75 0.17
CA MET A 118 2.60 -6.05 -1.08
C MET A 118 3.00 -5.04 -2.17
N ALA A 119 2.97 -3.73 -1.87
CA ALA A 119 3.36 -2.67 -2.81
C ALA A 119 4.82 -2.80 -3.28
N PHE A 120 5.77 -3.06 -2.36
CA PHE A 120 7.17 -3.29 -2.74
C PHE A 120 7.35 -4.55 -3.59
N LEU A 121 6.57 -5.59 -3.33
CA LEU A 121 6.61 -6.82 -4.12
C LEU A 121 6.06 -6.57 -5.54
N LEU A 122 5.02 -5.74 -5.70
CA LEU A 122 4.50 -5.31 -6.99
C LEU A 122 5.52 -4.48 -7.78
N ARG A 123 6.23 -3.55 -7.12
CA ARG A 123 7.35 -2.81 -7.71
C ARG A 123 8.39 -3.74 -8.34
N ASP A 124 8.74 -4.82 -7.65
CA ASP A 124 9.68 -5.83 -8.14
C ASP A 124 9.14 -6.62 -9.34
N LEU A 125 7.82 -6.82 -9.43
CA LEU A 125 7.18 -7.44 -10.59
C LEU A 125 7.21 -6.49 -11.78
N GLU A 126 6.79 -5.25 -11.60
CA GLU A 126 6.78 -4.18 -12.61
C GLU A 126 8.17 -3.98 -13.22
N ALA A 127 9.21 -3.86 -12.40
CA ALA A 127 10.59 -3.73 -12.89
C ALA A 127 11.02 -4.90 -13.79
N ARG A 128 10.63 -6.14 -13.45
CA ARG A 128 10.91 -7.32 -14.30
C ARG A 128 10.11 -7.30 -15.59
N MET A 129 8.90 -6.75 -15.57
CA MET A 129 8.06 -6.59 -16.75
C MET A 129 8.67 -5.60 -17.73
N ASP A 130 9.17 -4.47 -17.23
CA ASP A 130 9.83 -3.45 -18.03
C ASP A 130 11.13 -3.98 -18.66
N GLU A 131 11.91 -4.76 -17.93
CA GLU A 131 13.14 -5.39 -18.46
C GLU A 131 12.88 -6.45 -19.54
N GLN A 132 11.82 -7.25 -19.39
CA GLN A 132 11.57 -8.43 -20.22
C GLN A 132 10.53 -8.20 -21.32
N GLY A 133 9.78 -7.10 -21.27
CA GLY A 133 8.68 -6.75 -22.17
C GLY A 133 7.43 -7.64 -22.03
N ARG A 134 7.55 -8.86 -21.50
CA ARG A 134 6.43 -9.77 -21.14
C ARG A 134 6.78 -10.63 -19.93
N THR A 135 5.86 -10.73 -18.98
CA THR A 135 5.94 -11.66 -17.85
C THR A 135 5.75 -13.09 -18.33
N SER A 136 6.74 -13.96 -18.12
CA SER A 136 6.57 -15.39 -18.36
C SER A 136 5.60 -16.01 -17.35
N GLU A 137 4.88 -17.07 -17.74
CA GLU A 137 4.00 -17.82 -16.82
C GLU A 137 4.75 -18.30 -15.57
N LYS A 138 6.02 -18.69 -15.74
CA LYS A 138 6.88 -19.07 -14.62
C LYS A 138 7.08 -17.92 -13.63
N THR A 139 7.27 -16.69 -14.12
CA THR A 139 7.41 -15.50 -13.28
C THR A 139 6.11 -15.21 -12.53
N LYS A 140 4.95 -15.32 -13.20
CA LYS A 140 3.63 -15.15 -12.57
C LYS A 140 3.42 -16.15 -11.44
N VAL A 141 3.66 -17.44 -11.69
CA VAL A 141 3.54 -18.49 -10.66
C VAL A 141 4.47 -18.24 -9.48
N GLN A 142 5.72 -17.82 -9.74
CA GLN A 142 6.68 -17.48 -8.69
C GLN A 142 6.22 -16.27 -7.86
N PHE A 143 5.74 -15.22 -8.52
CA PHE A 143 5.19 -14.04 -7.87
C PHE A 143 3.99 -14.41 -7.01
N THR A 144 2.96 -15.04 -7.58
CA THR A 144 1.73 -15.42 -6.88
C THR A 144 2.01 -16.30 -5.66
N THR A 145 2.99 -17.21 -5.77
CA THR A 145 3.42 -18.04 -4.64
C THR A 145 3.94 -17.18 -3.48
N VAL A 146 4.78 -16.18 -3.76
CA VAL A 146 5.31 -15.27 -2.73
C VAL A 146 4.26 -14.27 -2.26
N PHE A 147 3.44 -13.74 -3.15
CA PHE A 147 2.33 -12.83 -2.85
C PHE A 147 1.37 -13.44 -1.83
N ASN A 148 1.03 -14.73 -1.98
CA ASN A 148 0.18 -15.45 -1.03
C ASN A 148 0.87 -15.82 0.30
N GLN A 149 2.18 -15.62 0.44
CA GLN A 149 2.86 -15.73 1.75
C GLN A 149 2.55 -14.52 2.65
N ILE A 150 2.20 -13.36 2.07
CA ILE A 150 1.72 -12.20 2.83
C ILE A 150 0.35 -12.53 3.45
N HIS A 151 -0.57 -13.05 2.62
CA HIS A 151 -1.84 -13.63 3.05
C HIS A 151 -2.33 -14.64 2.00
N HIS A 152 -2.80 -15.81 2.45
CA HIS A 152 -3.06 -16.97 1.58
C HIS A 152 -4.05 -16.73 0.42
N GLN A 153 -4.97 -15.77 0.54
CA GLN A 153 -5.95 -15.40 -0.50
C GLN A 153 -5.64 -14.05 -1.16
N LEU A 154 -4.44 -13.49 -0.97
CA LEU A 154 -4.17 -12.12 -1.41
C LEU A 154 -4.25 -11.97 -2.93
N SER A 155 -3.73 -12.94 -3.69
CA SER A 155 -3.85 -12.95 -5.16
C SER A 155 -5.28 -13.09 -5.68
N GLU A 156 -6.18 -13.70 -4.91
CA GLU A 156 -7.60 -13.84 -5.27
C GLU A 156 -8.38 -12.55 -4.99
N LYS A 157 -7.95 -11.78 -3.99
CA LYS A 157 -8.58 -10.55 -3.53
C LYS A 157 -8.00 -9.29 -4.15
N TYR A 158 -6.83 -9.38 -4.76
CA TYR A 158 -6.13 -8.21 -5.28
C TYR A 158 -6.94 -7.62 -6.46
N PRO A 159 -7.24 -6.30 -6.43
CA PRO A 159 -8.16 -5.68 -7.39
C PRO A 159 -7.64 -5.60 -8.83
N PHE A 160 -6.33 -5.84 -9.05
CA PHE A 160 -5.70 -5.72 -10.35
C PHE A 160 -5.19 -7.07 -10.88
N GLN A 161 -4.92 -7.12 -12.18
CA GLN A 161 -4.39 -8.32 -12.83
C GLN A 161 -2.88 -8.47 -12.59
N ILE A 162 -2.47 -9.68 -12.23
CA ILE A 162 -1.07 -10.12 -12.08
C ILE A 162 -0.57 -10.77 -13.39
#